data_AF-A0A1H2K9F7-F1
#
_entry.id   AF-A0A1H2K9F7-F1
#
_cell.length_a   1.000
_cell.length_b   1.000
_cell.length_c   1.000
_cell.angle_alpha   90.00
_cell.angle_beta   90.00
_cell.angle_gamma   90.00
#
_symmetry.space_group_name_H-M   'P 1'
#
loop_
_entity.id
_entity.type
_entity.pdbx_description
1 polymer ?
#
loop_
_entity_poly.entity_id
_entity_poly.type
_entity_poly.pdbx_seq_one_letter_code
_entity_poly.pdbx_strand_id
1 'polypeptide(L)'
;MTLVLTADERDLLREAHRVIAPIVATSGMTDHVRTSMSGGGNGRFSYAVRGNKLTGWWPTQWNPERETSITLTRVQKWADSLPDELRARALVAWRVYPVNTRDIPALYRITLEAIDLQERPQPAPGQLDLFQEVS
;
A
#
# COMPACT_ATOMS: atom_id res chain seq x y z
N MET A 1 0.59 15.16 6.77
CA MET A 1 1.39 14.24 7.59
C MET A 1 1.08 12.82 7.12
N THR A 2 2.08 12.10 6.61
CA THR A 2 1.89 10.76 6.04
C THR A 2 1.72 9.76 7.17
N LEU A 3 0.70 8.89 7.10
CA LEU A 3 0.51 7.82 8.07
C LEU A 3 1.63 6.80 7.89
N VAL A 4 2.33 6.48 8.98
CA VAL A 4 3.45 5.53 8.96
C VAL A 4 2.94 4.10 9.20
N LEU A 5 3.29 3.20 8.28
CA LEU A 5 3.05 1.76 8.40
C LEU A 5 4.15 1.10 9.24
N THR A 6 3.81 0.09 10.03
CA THR A 6 4.82 -0.75 10.70
C THR A 6 5.61 -1.58 9.67
N ALA A 7 6.76 -2.14 10.05
CA ALA A 7 7.54 -2.99 9.15
C ALA A 7 6.72 -4.19 8.64
N ASP A 8 6.00 -4.88 9.53
CA ASP A 8 5.15 -6.02 9.15
C ASP A 8 3.98 -5.59 8.25
N GLU A 9 3.37 -4.43 8.51
CA GLU A 9 2.32 -3.88 7.64
C GLU A 9 2.85 -3.60 6.23
N ARG A 10 4.07 -3.05 6.12
CA ARG A 10 4.70 -2.81 4.81
C ARG A 10 5.00 -4.11 4.08
N ASP A 11 5.57 -5.10 4.76
CA ASP A 11 5.82 -6.44 4.21
C ASP A 11 4.52 -7.06 3.67
N LEU A 12 3.44 -6.96 4.46
CA LEU A 12 2.11 -7.42 4.06
C LEU A 12 1.62 -6.70 2.80
N LEU A 13 1.68 -5.37 2.77
CA LEU A 13 1.22 -4.61 1.61
C LEU A 13 2.10 -4.84 0.37
N ARG A 14 3.40 -5.12 0.54
CA ARG A 14 4.32 -5.42 -0.56
C ARG A 14 3.98 -6.76 -1.23
N GLU A 15 3.74 -7.81 -0.45
CA GLU A 15 3.30 -9.12 -1.00
C GLU A 15 1.86 -9.05 -1.55
N ALA A 16 0.97 -8.31 -0.90
CA ALA A 16 -0.44 -8.16 -1.31
C ALA A 16 -0.70 -6.93 -2.22
N HIS A 17 0.32 -6.31 -2.81
CA HIS A 17 0.20 -5.02 -3.52
C HIS A 17 -0.88 -5.01 -4.59
N ARG A 18 -1.08 -6.14 -5.28
CA ARG A 18 -2.08 -6.28 -6.35
C ARG A 18 -3.52 -6.09 -5.85
N VAL A 19 -3.77 -6.44 -4.59
CA VAL A 19 -5.09 -6.37 -3.94
C VAL A 19 -5.42 -4.95 -3.51
N ILE A 20 -4.41 -4.23 -3.01
CA ILE A 20 -4.57 -2.88 -2.44
C ILE A 20 -4.33 -1.76 -3.45
N ALA A 21 -3.73 -2.08 -4.61
CA ALA A 21 -3.51 -1.16 -5.72
C ALA A 21 -4.73 -0.28 -6.09
N PRO A 22 -5.97 -0.80 -6.16
CA PRO A 22 -7.14 0.03 -6.41
C PRO A 22 -7.39 1.10 -5.34
N ILE A 23 -7.07 0.80 -4.06
CA ILE A 23 -7.22 1.75 -2.94
C ILE A 23 -6.21 2.90 -3.08
N VAL A 24 -5.00 2.62 -3.55
CA VAL A 24 -3.97 3.64 -3.83
C VAL A 24 -4.42 4.59 -4.96
N ALA A 25 -5.09 4.07 -5.98
CA ALA A 25 -5.62 4.89 -7.06
C ALA A 25 -6.79 5.79 -6.62
N THR A 26 -7.67 5.27 -5.75
CA THR A 26 -8.79 6.03 -5.23
C THR A 26 -9.36 5.36 -3.98
N SER A 27 -9.55 6.15 -2.91
CA SER A 27 -10.07 5.68 -1.64
C SER A 27 -11.49 5.10 -1.72
N GLY A 28 -12.26 5.47 -2.75
CA GLY A 28 -13.57 4.88 -3.05
C GLY A 28 -13.53 3.38 -3.39
N MET A 29 -12.35 2.82 -3.67
CA MET A 29 -12.19 1.39 -3.94
C MET A 29 -12.06 0.54 -2.68
N THR A 30 -12.01 1.15 -1.49
CA THR A 30 -11.94 0.42 -0.22
C THR A 30 -13.11 -0.54 -0.06
N ASP A 31 -14.33 -0.10 -0.39
CA ASP A 31 -15.54 -0.93 -0.32
C ASP A 31 -15.56 -2.00 -1.41
N HIS A 32 -15.00 -1.71 -2.59
CA HIS A 32 -14.82 -2.71 -3.65
C HIS A 32 -13.89 -3.84 -3.20
N VAL A 33 -12.73 -3.50 -2.60
CA VAL A 33 -11.81 -4.50 -2.06
C VAL A 33 -12.45 -5.28 -0.92
N ARG A 34 -13.15 -4.59 0.00
CA ARG A 34 -13.89 -5.20 1.12
C ARG A 34 -14.88 -6.27 0.65
N THR A 35 -15.65 -5.97 -0.39
CA THR A 35 -16.70 -6.87 -0.90
C THR A 35 -16.15 -7.99 -1.78
N SER A 36 -14.93 -7.85 -2.32
CA SER A 36 -14.30 -8.89 -3.14
C SER A 36 -14.09 -10.23 -2.42
N MET A 37 -13.99 -10.22 -1.08
CA MET A 37 -13.73 -11.41 -0.24
C MET A 37 -12.63 -12.32 -0.79
N SER A 38 -11.62 -11.73 -1.43
CA SER A 38 -10.62 -12.45 -2.20
C SER A 38 -9.56 -13.09 -1.30
N GLY A 39 -8.92 -14.13 -1.82
CA GLY A 39 -7.74 -14.76 -1.23
C GLY A 39 -6.84 -15.30 -2.32
N GLY A 40 -5.56 -15.44 -2.02
CA GLY A 40 -4.57 -15.89 -2.98
C GLY A 40 -3.25 -16.21 -2.32
N GLY A 41 -2.34 -16.84 -3.06
CA GLY A 41 -1.02 -17.17 -2.57
C GLY A 41 -0.12 -17.74 -3.65
N ASN A 42 1.17 -17.83 -3.36
CA ASN A 42 2.21 -18.31 -4.28
C ASN A 42 3.12 -19.37 -3.63
N GLY A 43 2.63 -20.06 -2.60
CA GLY A 43 3.36 -21.11 -1.86
C GLY A 43 4.31 -20.60 -0.77
N ARG A 44 4.83 -19.38 -0.89
CA ARG A 44 5.65 -18.70 0.13
C ARG A 44 4.90 -17.62 0.91
N PHE A 45 3.73 -17.25 0.43
CA PHE A 45 2.82 -16.30 1.04
C PHE A 45 1.39 -16.64 0.65
N SER A 46 0.45 -16.39 1.55
CA SER A 46 -0.98 -16.37 1.24
C SER A 46 -1.66 -15.20 1.94
N TYR A 47 -2.76 -14.72 1.38
CA TYR A 47 -3.55 -13.66 1.98
C TYR A 47 -5.05 -13.93 1.85
N ALA A 48 -5.82 -13.26 2.69
CA ALA A 48 -7.27 -13.19 2.59
C ALA A 48 -7.77 -11.79 2.97
N VAL A 49 -8.74 -11.31 2.20
CA VAL A 49 -9.59 -10.18 2.56
C VAL A 49 -10.90 -10.73 3.14
N ARG A 50 -11.20 -10.36 4.37
CA ARG A 50 -12.42 -10.76 5.09
C ARG A 50 -13.01 -9.53 5.76
N GLY A 51 -14.13 -9.04 5.22
CA GLY A 51 -14.71 -7.78 5.66
C GLY A 51 -13.66 -6.66 5.60
N ASN A 52 -13.53 -5.89 6.68
CA ASN A 52 -12.61 -4.75 6.72
C ASN A 52 -11.14 -5.10 7.02
N LYS A 53 -10.73 -6.37 6.88
CA LYS A 53 -9.40 -6.84 7.27
C LYS A 53 -8.71 -7.57 6.11
N LEU A 54 -7.46 -7.18 5.85
CA LEU A 54 -6.51 -7.94 5.04
C LEU A 54 -5.56 -8.65 5.99
N THR A 55 -5.49 -9.98 5.88
CA THR A 55 -4.54 -10.81 6.63
C THR A 55 -3.63 -11.51 5.64
N GLY A 56 -2.34 -11.58 5.97
CA GLY A 56 -1.35 -12.37 5.25
C GLY A 56 -0.63 -13.35 6.18
N TRP A 57 -0.24 -14.48 5.59
CA TRP A 57 0.43 -15.58 6.26
C TRP A 57 1.65 -16.02 5.46
N TRP A 58 2.76 -16.27 6.16
CA TRP A 58 3.97 -16.86 5.62
C TRP A 58 4.25 -18.20 6.32
N PRO A 59 4.56 -19.28 5.58
CA PRO A 59 4.45 -19.38 4.13
C PRO A 59 2.98 -19.47 3.66
N THR A 60 2.08 -20.05 4.46
CA THR A 60 0.67 -20.24 4.09
C THR A 60 -0.26 -20.14 5.29
N GLN A 61 -1.56 -19.94 5.04
CA GLN A 61 -2.60 -19.88 6.08
C GLN A 61 -2.81 -21.19 6.85
N TRP A 62 -2.36 -22.33 6.30
CA TRP A 62 -2.60 -23.65 6.90
C TRP A 62 -1.54 -24.05 7.91
N ASN A 63 -0.34 -23.47 7.80
CA ASN A 63 0.75 -23.66 8.74
C ASN A 63 1.62 -22.39 8.76
N PRO A 64 1.13 -21.29 9.36
CA PRO A 64 1.84 -20.02 9.35
C PRO A 64 2.97 -20.02 10.39
N GLU A 65 4.15 -19.60 9.95
CA GLU A 65 5.25 -19.18 10.82
C GLU A 65 5.09 -17.71 11.23
N ARG A 66 4.51 -16.89 10.35
CA ARG A 66 4.21 -15.47 10.59
C ARG A 66 2.81 -15.14 10.08
N GLU A 67 2.04 -14.43 10.89
CA GLU A 67 0.76 -13.82 10.51
C GLU A 67 0.83 -12.31 10.72
N THR A 68 0.30 -11.55 9.78
CA THR A 68 0.15 -10.09 9.92
C THR A 68 -1.19 -9.66 9.36
N SER A 69 -1.77 -8.63 9.95
CA SER A 69 -3.02 -8.08 9.44
C SER A 69 -3.10 -6.58 9.56
N ILE A 70 -3.86 -5.98 8.64
CA ILE A 70 -4.13 -4.56 8.58
C ILE A 70 -5.60 -4.33 8.21
N THR A 71 -6.20 -3.28 8.75
CA THR A 71 -7.57 -2.92 8.36
C THR A 71 -7.55 -2.17 7.03
N LEU A 72 -8.55 -2.40 6.18
CA LEU A 72 -8.68 -1.67 4.91
C LEU A 72 -8.88 -0.17 5.15
N THR A 73 -9.52 0.22 6.27
CA THR A 73 -9.58 1.61 6.71
C THR A 73 -8.19 2.21 6.97
N ARG A 74 -7.26 1.46 7.54
CA ARG A 74 -5.88 1.91 7.75
C ARG A 74 -5.11 2.00 6.44
N VAL A 75 -5.31 1.03 5.53
CA VAL A 75 -4.76 1.10 4.15
C VAL A 75 -5.29 2.34 3.42
N GLN A 76 -6.58 2.63 3.54
CA GLN A 76 -7.18 3.85 2.96
C GLN A 76 -6.54 5.11 3.54
N LYS A 77 -6.45 5.23 4.87
CA LYS A 77 -5.82 6.39 5.52
C LYS A 77 -4.35 6.56 5.12
N TRP A 78 -3.63 5.45 4.96
CA TRP A 78 -2.27 5.47 4.41
C TRP A 78 -2.26 6.00 2.97
N ALA A 79 -3.10 5.45 2.09
CA ALA A 79 -3.21 5.86 0.70
C ALA A 79 -3.61 7.33 0.53
N ASP A 80 -4.56 7.82 1.34
CA ASP A 80 -5.00 9.21 1.37
C ASP A 80 -3.90 10.17 1.88
N SER A 81 -2.88 9.65 2.55
CA SER A 81 -1.76 10.41 3.10
C SER A 81 -0.50 10.43 2.20
N LEU A 82 -0.56 9.74 1.06
CA LEU A 82 0.51 9.70 0.05
C LEU A 82 0.64 11.06 -0.68
N PRO A 83 1.82 11.38 -1.23
CA PRO A 83 2.02 12.60 -2.01
C PRO A 83 1.01 12.73 -3.17
N ASP A 84 0.52 13.95 -3.41
CA ASP A 84 -0.52 14.21 -4.42
C ASP A 84 -0.09 13.79 -5.83
N GLU A 85 1.19 13.97 -6.17
CA GLU A 85 1.74 13.52 -7.45
C GLU A 85 1.60 12.00 -7.65
N LEU A 86 1.90 11.23 -6.60
CA LEU A 86 1.80 9.77 -6.65
C LEU A 86 0.34 9.35 -6.77
N ARG A 87 -0.56 9.96 -5.98
CA ARG A 87 -2.00 9.72 -6.05
C ARG A 87 -2.56 10.05 -7.45
N ALA A 88 -2.12 11.15 -8.06
CA ALA A 88 -2.51 11.53 -9.41
C ALA A 88 -2.04 10.50 -10.46
N ARG A 89 -0.79 10.04 -10.38
CA ARG A 89 -0.25 8.97 -11.24
C ARG A 89 -1.05 7.67 -11.08
N ALA A 90 -1.37 7.28 -9.85
CA ALA A 90 -2.16 6.08 -9.57
C ALA A 90 -3.59 6.19 -10.15
N LEU A 91 -4.23 7.36 -10.00
CA LEU A 91 -5.55 7.62 -10.56
C LEU A 91 -5.56 7.54 -12.10
N VAL A 92 -4.54 8.09 -12.75
CA VAL A 92 -4.37 7.99 -14.21
C VAL A 92 -4.20 6.53 -14.63
N ALA A 93 -3.36 5.76 -13.95
CA ALA A 93 -3.17 4.34 -14.23
C ALA A 93 -4.45 3.51 -14.02
N TRP A 94 -5.35 3.92 -13.12
CA TRP A 94 -6.63 3.26 -12.88
C TRP A 94 -7.77 3.71 -13.80
N ARG A 95 -7.57 4.73 -14.64
CA ARG A 95 -8.65 5.44 -15.32
C ARG A 95 -9.50 4.52 -16.22
N VAL A 96 -10.76 4.34 -15.84
CA VAL A 96 -11.76 3.54 -16.56
C VAL A 96 -12.79 4.36 -17.36
N TYR A 97 -12.87 5.68 -17.13
CA TYR A 97 -13.83 6.61 -17.77
C TYR A 97 -13.14 7.95 -18.13
N PRO A 98 -13.55 8.67 -19.21
CA PRO A 98 -14.59 8.35 -20.20
C PRO A 98 -14.20 7.23 -21.17
N VAL A 99 -12.90 6.92 -21.26
CA VAL A 99 -12.37 5.78 -22.00
C VAL A 99 -11.55 4.94 -21.03
N ASN A 100 -11.68 3.62 -21.12
CA ASN A 100 -10.89 2.70 -20.32
C ASN A 100 -9.44 2.69 -20.83
N THR A 101 -8.56 3.37 -20.09
CA THR A 101 -7.12 3.51 -20.37
C THR A 101 -6.30 2.86 -19.26
N ARG A 102 -6.93 1.96 -18.51
CA ARG A 102 -6.39 1.36 -17.29
C ARG A 102 -5.11 0.57 -17.58
N ASP A 103 -4.03 0.97 -16.93
CA ASP A 103 -2.72 0.32 -16.95
C ASP A 103 -2.45 -0.32 -15.58
N ILE A 104 -2.83 -1.59 -15.46
CA ILE A 104 -2.68 -2.38 -14.22
C ILE A 104 -1.19 -2.57 -13.86
N PRO A 105 -0.28 -2.94 -14.79
CA PRO A 105 1.15 -3.02 -14.48
C PRO A 105 1.75 -1.71 -13.97
N ALA A 106 1.38 -0.55 -14.53
CA ALA A 106 1.81 0.75 -14.00
C ALA A 106 1.28 1.00 -12.59
N LEU A 107 0.00 0.69 -12.34
CA LEU A 107 -0.59 0.84 -11.02
C LEU A 107 0.11 -0.02 -9.96
N TYR A 108 0.49 -1.25 -10.29
CA TYR A 108 1.27 -2.11 -9.39
C TYR A 108 2.66 -1.54 -9.09
N ARG A 109 3.35 -0.99 -10.09
CA ARG A 109 4.65 -0.32 -9.87
C ARG A 109 4.52 0.90 -8.97
N ILE A 110 3.50 1.74 -9.21
CA ILE A 110 3.23 2.93 -8.37
C ILE A 110 2.89 2.52 -6.93
N THR A 111 2.15 1.43 -6.75
CA THR A 111 1.80 0.90 -5.43
C THR A 111 3.04 0.44 -4.66
N LEU A 112 3.97 -0.25 -5.32
CA LEU A 112 5.25 -0.65 -4.71
C LEU A 112 6.11 0.57 -4.39
N GLU A 113 6.22 1.53 -5.30
CA GLU A 113 6.91 2.81 -5.07
C GLU A 113 6.35 3.53 -3.83
N ALA A 114 5.03 3.57 -3.66
CA ALA A 114 4.38 4.17 -2.49
C ALA A 114 4.74 3.49 -1.18
N ILE A 115 4.89 2.16 -1.19
CA ILE A 115 5.31 1.38 -0.03
C ILE A 115 6.78 1.67 0.28
N ASP A 116 7.64 1.72 -0.73
CA ASP A 116 9.08 1.97 -0.58
C ASP A 116 9.37 3.39 -0.06
N LEU A 117 8.50 4.37 -0.33
CA LEU A 117 8.60 5.71 0.27
C LEU A 117 8.55 5.70 1.79
N GLN A 118 7.94 4.67 2.41
CA GLN A 118 7.88 4.50 3.87
C GLN A 118 9.19 3.95 4.45
N GLU A 119 10.08 3.39 3.63
CA GLU A 119 11.40 2.89 4.06
C GLU A 119 12.45 4.01 4.10
N ARG A 120 12.20 5.15 3.42
CA ARG A 120 13.13 6.28 3.48
C ARG A 120 13.09 6.89 4.88
N PRO A 121 14.26 7.06 5.54
CA PRO A 121 14.34 7.86 6.75
C PRO A 121 13.73 9.23 6.47
N GLN A 122 12.68 9.59 7.21
CA GLN A 122 12.24 10.97 7.26
C GLN A 122 13.44 11.76 7.82
N PRO A 123 14.03 12.73 7.09
CA PRO A 123 15.08 13.54 7.69
C PRO A 123 14.49 14.16 8.96
N ALA A 124 15.15 13.93 10.08
CA ALA A 124 14.70 14.50 11.35
C ALA A 124 14.63 16.03 11.18
N PRO A 125 13.52 16.69 11.58
CA PRO A 125 13.47 18.14 11.61
C PRO A 125 14.56 18.62 12.57
N GLY A 126 15.67 19.13 12.01
CA GLY A 126 16.87 19.52 12.74
C GLY A 126 18.20 19.15 12.06
N GLN A 127 18.20 18.31 11.03
CA GLN A 127 19.45 17.89 10.37
C GLN A 127 20.03 18.92 9.37
N LEU A 128 19.33 20.05 9.15
CA LEU A 128 19.76 21.13 8.27
C LEU A 128 20.49 22.28 8.99
N ASP A 129 20.46 22.34 10.33
CA ASP A 129 21.10 23.43 11.10
C ASP A 129 22.58 23.19 11.40
N LEU A 130 23.13 22.01 11.10
CA LEU A 130 24.51 21.65 11.46
C LEU A 130 25.58 22.10 10.46
N PHE A 131 25.20 22.72 9.33
CA PHE A 131 26.13 23.16 8.28
C PHE A 131 26.18 24.68 8.06
N GLN A 132 25.54 25.48 8.90
CA GLN A 132 25.63 26.94 8.85
C GLN A 132 26.32 27.53 10.08
N GLU A 133 27.54 27.12 10.39
CA GLU A 133 28.39 27.95 11.26
C GLU A 133 29.89 27.67 11.08
N VAL A 134 30.41 27.80 9.84
CA VAL A 134 31.83 28.13 9.64
C VAL A 134 32.02 28.94 8.35
N SER A 135 32.01 30.26 8.46
CA SER A 135 32.90 31.21 7.74
C SER A 135 32.57 32.64 8.17
#